data_AF-A0A8T3RJC4-F1
#
_entry.id   AF-A0A8T3RJC4-F1
#
_cell.length_a   1.000
_cell.length_b   1.000
_cell.length_c   1.000
_cell.angle_alpha   90.00
_cell.angle_beta   90.00
_cell.angle_gamma   90.00
#
_symmetry.space_group_name_H-M   'P 1'
#
loop_
_entity.id
_entity.type
_entity.pdbx_description
1 polymer ?
#
loop_
_entity_poly.entity_id
_entity_poly.type
_entity_poly.pdbx_seq_one_letter_code
_entity_poly.pdbx_strand_id
1 'polypeptide(L)'
;EGFPPLRQAGNVLRPATSVKVSLRLPPTCNAVAAAQALKQLLQSAPPYDASVTFTPDWSATGWNAPPLAEWLENAIDAASRTYFNQPAVYMGEGGTIPFMAMLGERYPHAQFLITGVLGPGSNAHGPNEFLDIPTAKRLTCCIARVIVDHYRHGREGG
;
A
#
# COMPACT_ATOMS: atom_id res chain seq x y z
N GLU A 1 -6.86 -16.26 20.21
CA GLU A 1 -7.35 -15.37 21.29
C GLU A 1 -8.29 -14.33 20.68
N GLY A 2 -9.51 -14.25 21.19
CA GLY A 2 -10.60 -13.48 20.59
C GLY A 2 -11.95 -13.91 21.16
N PHE A 3 -13.06 -13.49 20.54
CA PHE A 3 -14.38 -13.98 20.93
C PHE A 3 -14.59 -15.43 20.44
N PRO A 4 -15.17 -16.32 21.26
CA PRO A 4 -15.53 -17.65 20.80
C PRO A 4 -16.69 -17.57 19.78
N PRO A 5 -16.79 -18.51 18.83
CA PRO A 5 -17.99 -18.67 18.02
C PRO A 5 -19.22 -18.92 18.91
N LEU A 6 -20.40 -18.41 18.53
CA LEU A 6 -21.62 -18.52 19.34
C LEU A 6 -21.97 -19.96 19.76
N ARG A 7 -21.71 -20.95 18.89
CA ARG A 7 -21.96 -22.37 19.18
C ARG A 7 -21.06 -22.95 20.29
N GLN A 8 -19.94 -22.30 20.58
CA GLN A 8 -18.97 -22.66 21.62
C GLN A 8 -19.04 -21.71 22.82
N ALA A 9 -19.89 -20.68 22.77
CA ALA A 9 -20.03 -19.72 23.86
C ALA A 9 -20.85 -20.35 25.00
N GLY A 10 -20.37 -20.18 26.24
CA GLY A 10 -21.10 -20.52 27.46
C GLY A 10 -21.54 -19.27 28.22
N ASN A 11 -22.06 -19.45 29.43
CA ASN A 11 -22.57 -18.37 30.30
C ASN A 11 -21.50 -17.76 31.23
N VAL A 12 -20.21 -17.89 30.88
CA VAL A 12 -19.09 -17.47 31.73
C VAL A 12 -18.66 -16.04 31.43
N LEU A 13 -18.34 -15.27 32.46
CA LEU A 13 -17.62 -14.00 32.31
C LEU A 13 -16.16 -14.31 31.96
N ARG A 14 -15.68 -13.78 30.83
CA ARG A 14 -14.30 -14.01 30.39
C ARG A 14 -13.33 -13.10 31.17
N PRO A 15 -12.14 -13.59 31.55
CA PRO A 15 -11.17 -12.80 32.32
C PRO A 15 -10.48 -11.71 31.49
N ALA A 16 -10.33 -11.91 30.17
CA ALA A 16 -9.66 -10.97 29.28
C ALA A 16 -10.19 -11.10 27.83
N THR A 17 -9.92 -10.07 27.03
CA THR A 17 -10.16 -10.05 25.58
C THR A 17 -8.97 -9.43 24.87
N SER A 18 -8.48 -10.10 23.84
CA SER A 18 -7.46 -9.58 22.93
C SER A 18 -8.09 -9.31 21.57
N VAL A 19 -7.69 -8.22 20.92
CA VAL A 19 -8.08 -7.87 19.55
C VAL A 19 -6.85 -7.45 18.76
N LYS A 20 -6.78 -7.83 17.49
CA LYS A 20 -5.77 -7.30 16.56
C LYS A 20 -6.36 -6.09 15.85
N VAL A 21 -5.69 -4.94 15.96
CA VAL A 21 -6.11 -3.68 15.32
C VAL A 21 -5.14 -3.37 14.18
N SER A 22 -5.67 -3.27 12.97
CA SER A 22 -4.93 -2.84 11.78
C SER A 22 -5.42 -1.46 11.37
N LEU A 23 -4.54 -0.47 11.37
CA LEU A 23 -4.85 0.91 11.00
C LEU A 23 -4.03 1.31 9.77
N ARG A 24 -4.71 1.73 8.69
CA ARG A 24 -4.04 2.37 7.56
C ARG A 24 -3.74 3.83 7.88
N LEU A 25 -2.56 4.28 7.49
CA LEU A 25 -2.11 5.65 7.69
C LEU A 25 -2.12 6.40 6.35
N PRO A 26 -2.43 7.71 6.37
CA PRO A 26 -2.17 8.57 5.22
C PRO A 26 -0.69 8.51 4.79
N PRO A 27 -0.37 8.77 3.51
CA PRO A 27 0.98 8.58 2.98
C PRO A 27 2.05 9.44 3.67
N THR A 28 1.68 10.57 4.27
CA THR A 28 2.59 11.52 4.93
C THR A 28 2.61 11.38 6.46
N CYS A 29 1.87 10.43 7.02
CA CYS A 29 1.78 10.24 8.48
C CYS A 29 2.96 9.41 9.01
N ASN A 30 3.68 9.94 10.00
CA ASN A 30 4.76 9.22 10.68
C ASN A 30 4.19 8.05 11.52
N ALA A 31 4.60 6.83 11.18
CA ALA A 31 4.01 5.64 11.79
C ALA A 31 4.37 5.43 13.26
N VAL A 32 5.56 5.88 13.69
CA VAL A 32 5.99 5.78 15.09
C VAL A 32 5.15 6.72 15.95
N ALA A 33 4.95 7.96 15.51
CA ALA A 33 4.10 8.93 16.20
C ALA A 33 2.64 8.44 16.24
N ALA A 34 2.12 7.87 15.16
CA ALA A 34 0.77 7.31 15.12
C ALA A 34 0.59 6.13 16.11
N ALA A 35 1.57 5.21 16.18
CA ALA A 35 1.53 4.08 17.11
C ALA A 35 1.58 4.55 18.58
N GLN A 36 2.37 5.58 18.88
CA GLN A 36 2.43 6.19 20.21
C GLN A 36 1.11 6.88 20.57
N ALA A 37 0.53 7.64 19.65
CA ALA A 37 -0.76 8.30 19.86
C ALA A 37 -1.87 7.27 20.10
N LEU A 38 -1.92 6.18 19.33
CA LEU A 38 -2.89 5.11 19.53
C LEU A 38 -2.70 4.41 20.88
N LYS A 39 -1.45 4.17 21.30
CA LYS A 39 -1.14 3.61 22.62
C LYS A 39 -1.66 4.49 23.75
N GLN A 40 -1.37 5.80 23.69
CA GLN A 40 -1.83 6.76 24.70
C GLN A 40 -3.36 6.84 24.73
N LEU A 41 -4.00 6.90 23.56
CA LEU A 41 -5.45 6.95 23.45
C LEU A 41 -6.12 5.74 24.10
N LEU A 42 -5.61 4.52 23.82
CA LEU A 42 -6.20 3.29 24.33
C LEU A 42 -5.94 3.04 25.83
N GLN A 43 -4.88 3.62 26.41
CA GLN A 43 -4.46 3.33 27.78
C GLN A 43 -4.72 4.46 28.80
N SER A 44 -5.07 5.67 28.37
CA SER A 44 -5.10 6.86 29.27
C SER A 44 -6.28 6.91 30.25
N ALA A 45 -7.45 6.38 29.89
CA ALA A 45 -8.65 6.40 30.73
C ALA A 45 -9.51 5.14 30.50
N PRO A 46 -9.04 3.95 30.90
CA PRO A 46 -9.80 2.74 30.71
C PRO A 46 -11.08 2.79 31.55
N PRO A 47 -12.25 2.47 30.97
CA PRO A 47 -13.50 2.50 31.71
C PRO A 47 -13.51 1.44 32.81
N TYR A 48 -14.16 1.75 33.93
CA TYR A 48 -14.35 0.83 35.07
C TYR A 48 -13.03 0.28 35.66
N ASP A 49 -11.95 1.07 35.61
CA ASP A 49 -10.62 0.70 36.10
C ASP A 49 -10.05 -0.59 35.47
N ALA A 50 -10.46 -0.89 34.24
CA ALA A 50 -9.97 -2.06 33.51
C ALA A 50 -8.47 -1.97 33.22
N SER A 51 -7.78 -3.12 33.26
CA SER A 51 -6.38 -3.20 32.82
C SER A 51 -6.31 -3.30 31.29
N VAL A 52 -5.83 -2.22 30.64
CA VAL A 52 -5.68 -2.16 29.18
C VAL A 52 -4.20 -2.05 28.79
N THR A 53 -3.75 -2.94 27.92
CA THR A 53 -2.40 -2.92 27.33
C THR A 53 -2.49 -2.85 25.81
N PHE A 54 -1.68 -2.00 25.20
CA PHE A 54 -1.49 -1.93 23.76
C PHE A 54 -0.01 -2.08 23.40
N THR A 55 0.28 -3.08 22.57
CA THR A 55 1.62 -3.38 22.07
C THR A 55 1.62 -3.22 20.56
N PRO A 56 2.33 -2.21 20.01
CA PRO A 56 2.53 -2.11 18.57
C PRO A 56 3.26 -3.36 18.05
N ASP A 57 2.71 -3.99 17.02
CA ASP A 57 3.32 -5.15 16.35
C ASP A 57 4.31 -4.67 15.27
N TRP A 58 3.76 -4.02 14.24
CA TRP A 58 4.51 -3.47 13.13
C TRP A 58 3.92 -2.13 12.70
N SER A 59 4.78 -1.22 12.22
CA SER A 59 4.39 0.10 11.76
C SER A 59 5.28 0.53 10.59
N ALA A 60 4.69 1.11 9.55
CA ALA A 60 5.42 1.64 8.41
C ALA A 60 4.82 2.99 7.99
N THR A 61 5.69 3.98 7.81
CA THR A 61 5.31 5.26 7.22
C THR A 61 4.91 5.01 5.77
N GLY A 62 3.84 5.69 5.33
CA GLY A 62 3.42 5.61 3.94
C GLY A 62 4.42 6.26 2.98
N TRP A 63 4.06 6.29 1.70
CA TRP A 63 4.87 6.91 0.67
C TRP A 63 4.00 7.75 -0.25
N ASN A 64 4.51 8.93 -0.62
CA ASN A 64 3.91 9.79 -1.63
C ASN A 64 4.91 9.94 -2.77
N ALA A 65 4.43 9.86 -4.01
CA ALA A 65 5.28 10.00 -5.18
C ALA A 65 5.88 11.42 -5.25
N PRO A 66 7.15 11.56 -5.69
CA PRO A 66 7.70 12.87 -6.03
C PRO A 66 6.97 13.45 -7.25
N PRO A 67 7.16 14.74 -7.58
CA PRO A 67 6.69 15.31 -8.83
C PRO A 67 7.14 14.45 -10.02
N LEU A 68 6.17 14.12 -10.87
CA LEU A 68 6.38 13.29 -12.05
C LEU A 68 7.11 14.10 -13.13
N ALA A 69 8.21 13.56 -13.64
CA ALA A 69 8.93 14.15 -14.75
C ALA A 69 8.12 14.02 -16.05
N GLU A 70 8.09 15.08 -16.85
CA GLU A 70 7.30 15.16 -18.08
C GLU A 70 7.62 14.02 -19.07
N TRP A 71 8.91 13.64 -19.21
CA TRP A 71 9.30 12.53 -20.08
C TRP A 71 8.66 11.20 -19.64
N LEU A 72 8.54 10.98 -18.33
CA LEU A 72 8.00 9.73 -17.78
C LEU A 72 6.47 9.73 -17.91
N GLU A 73 5.82 10.87 -17.65
CA GLU A 73 4.38 11.03 -17.88
C GLU A 73 4.01 10.72 -19.34
N ASN A 74 4.75 11.32 -20.29
CA ASN A 74 4.55 11.08 -21.72
C ASN A 74 4.80 9.61 -22.11
N ALA A 75 5.85 8.99 -21.56
CA ALA A 75 6.15 7.58 -21.83
C ALA A 75 5.05 6.64 -21.30
N ILE A 76 4.53 6.90 -20.10
CA ILE A 76 3.46 6.12 -19.48
C ILE A 76 2.15 6.29 -20.28
N ASP A 77 1.76 7.51 -20.64
CA ASP A 77 0.53 7.76 -21.39
C ASP A 77 0.60 7.16 -22.80
N ALA A 78 1.72 7.33 -23.51
CA ALA A 78 1.94 6.73 -24.81
C ALA A 78 1.88 5.18 -24.75
N ALA A 79 2.49 4.57 -23.73
CA ALA A 79 2.42 3.13 -23.51
C ALA A 79 0.99 2.67 -23.24
N SER A 80 0.24 3.37 -22.40
CA SER A 80 -1.17 3.04 -22.10
C SER A 80 -2.04 3.12 -23.36
N ARG A 81 -1.93 4.20 -24.13
CA ARG A 81 -2.66 4.33 -25.40
C ARG A 81 -2.29 3.23 -26.39
N THR A 82 -1.02 2.84 -26.47
CA THR A 82 -0.56 1.79 -27.39
C THR A 82 -1.14 0.42 -27.04
N TYR A 83 -1.08 0.02 -25.77
CA TYR A 83 -1.38 -1.37 -25.38
C TYR A 83 -2.78 -1.55 -24.79
N PHE A 84 -3.37 -0.50 -24.21
CA PHE A 84 -4.71 -0.51 -23.62
C PHE A 84 -5.74 0.35 -24.38
N ASN A 85 -5.31 1.13 -25.39
CA ASN A 85 -6.17 2.04 -26.15
C ASN A 85 -6.93 3.06 -25.27
N GLN A 86 -6.33 3.43 -24.14
CA GLN A 86 -6.87 4.36 -23.14
C GLN A 86 -5.72 5.19 -22.55
N PRO A 87 -5.98 6.44 -22.10
CA PRO A 87 -4.98 7.22 -21.37
C PRO A 87 -4.57 6.54 -20.07
N ALA A 88 -3.38 6.88 -19.57
CA ALA A 88 -2.95 6.41 -18.26
C ALA A 88 -3.79 7.03 -17.13
N VAL A 89 -3.95 6.28 -16.03
CA VAL A 89 -4.65 6.74 -14.83
C VAL A 89 -3.67 6.75 -13.66
N TYR A 90 -3.68 7.83 -12.89
CA TYR A 90 -2.88 7.99 -11.67
C TYR A 90 -3.81 7.93 -10.46
N MET A 91 -3.55 7.00 -9.55
CA MET A 91 -4.37 6.80 -8.36
C MET A 91 -3.51 6.40 -7.16
N GLY A 92 -4.00 6.69 -5.96
CA GLY A 92 -3.43 6.16 -4.72
C GLY A 92 -3.75 4.68 -4.53
N GLU A 93 -2.95 4.01 -3.71
CA GLU A 93 -3.12 2.60 -3.34
C GLU A 93 -3.28 2.50 -1.82
N GLY A 94 -4.24 1.71 -1.35
CA GLY A 94 -4.60 1.60 0.07
C GLY A 94 -3.73 0.61 0.87
N GLY A 95 -2.87 -0.12 0.18
CA GLY A 95 -1.91 -1.06 0.72
C GLY A 95 -0.67 -0.38 1.28
N THR A 96 0.38 -1.18 1.47
CA THR A 96 1.65 -0.68 1.98
C THR A 96 2.78 -1.50 1.37
N ILE A 97 3.70 -0.81 0.70
CA ILE A 97 4.94 -1.37 0.18
C ILE A 97 6.08 -0.62 0.90
N PRO A 98 6.54 -1.10 2.08
CA PRO A 98 7.44 -0.35 2.96
C PRO A 98 8.75 0.07 2.28
N PHE A 99 9.19 -0.75 1.32
CA PHE A 99 10.40 -0.48 0.55
C PHE A 99 10.34 0.83 -0.23
N MET A 100 9.15 1.32 -0.59
CA MET A 100 9.00 2.58 -1.33
C MET A 100 9.39 3.81 -0.51
N ALA A 101 9.05 3.84 0.78
CA ALA A 101 9.48 4.89 1.69
C ALA A 101 11.01 4.95 1.77
N MET A 102 11.65 3.78 1.93
CA MET A 102 13.12 3.67 1.97
C MET A 102 13.78 4.11 0.66
N LEU A 103 13.22 3.74 -0.50
CA LEU A 103 13.75 4.17 -1.80
C LEU A 103 13.61 5.68 -2.01
N GLY A 104 12.48 6.27 -1.62
CA GLY A 104 12.25 7.72 -1.73
C GLY A 104 13.24 8.53 -0.88
N GLU A 105 13.53 8.06 0.34
CA GLU A 105 14.55 8.68 1.21
C GLU A 105 15.96 8.52 0.65
N ARG A 106 16.29 7.33 0.13
CA ARG A 106 17.64 7.02 -0.34
C ARG A 106 17.96 7.67 -1.70
N TYR A 107 16.97 7.80 -2.57
CA TYR A 107 17.11 8.30 -3.94
C TYR A 107 16.09 9.40 -4.23
N PRO A 108 16.26 10.61 -3.66
CA PRO A 108 15.26 11.68 -3.72
C PRO A 108 15.00 12.22 -5.14
N HIS A 109 15.92 11.98 -6.07
CA HIS A 109 15.79 12.38 -7.47
C HIS A 109 15.30 11.24 -8.39
N ALA A 110 15.10 10.03 -7.85
CA ALA A 110 14.58 8.93 -8.63
C ALA A 110 13.13 9.20 -9.03
N GLN A 111 12.80 8.84 -10.26
CA GLN A 111 11.43 8.77 -10.75
C GLN A 111 10.89 7.37 -10.51
N PHE A 112 9.58 7.26 -10.27
CA PHE A 112 8.95 6.00 -9.88
C PHE A 112 7.75 5.70 -10.76
N LEU A 113 7.70 4.48 -11.30
CA LEU A 113 6.52 3.88 -11.90
C LEU A 113 6.13 2.66 -11.05
N ILE A 114 5.24 2.88 -10.09
CA ILE A 114 4.63 1.80 -9.32
C ILE A 114 3.32 1.43 -9.99
N THR A 115 3.20 0.19 -10.43
CA THR A 115 2.02 -0.30 -11.14
C THR A 115 1.85 -1.79 -10.88
N GLY A 116 0.74 -2.37 -11.32
CA GLY A 116 0.43 -3.77 -11.06
C GLY A 116 -0.83 -4.27 -11.75
N VAL A 117 -1.21 -5.47 -11.35
CA VAL A 117 -2.24 -6.30 -11.99
C VAL A 117 -3.36 -6.69 -11.02
N LEU A 118 -3.39 -6.09 -9.84
CA LEU A 118 -4.37 -6.36 -8.78
C LEU A 118 -5.70 -5.65 -9.07
N GLY A 119 -6.30 -5.97 -10.21
CA GLY A 119 -7.58 -5.44 -10.64
C GLY A 119 -8.78 -6.02 -9.87
N PRO A 120 -10.02 -5.60 -10.21
CA PRO A 120 -11.23 -6.10 -9.57
C PRO A 120 -11.31 -7.63 -9.58
N GLY A 121 -11.54 -8.22 -8.40
CA GLY A 121 -11.66 -9.67 -8.23
C GLY A 121 -10.34 -10.45 -8.19
N SER A 122 -9.18 -9.81 -8.42
CA SER A 122 -7.87 -10.48 -8.34
C SER A 122 -7.58 -11.13 -6.99
N ASN A 123 -8.23 -10.65 -5.92
CA ASN A 123 -8.25 -11.24 -4.58
C ASN A 123 -6.86 -11.46 -3.96
N ALA A 124 -5.93 -10.52 -4.12
CA ALA A 124 -4.65 -10.58 -3.40
C ALA A 124 -4.87 -10.82 -1.89
N HIS A 125 -4.20 -11.82 -1.32
CA HIS A 125 -4.36 -12.29 0.06
C HIS A 125 -5.74 -12.88 0.41
N GLY A 126 -6.58 -13.16 -0.58
CA GLY A 126 -7.90 -13.76 -0.44
C GLY A 126 -8.00 -15.14 -1.09
N PRO A 127 -9.11 -15.86 -0.88
CA PRO A 127 -9.37 -17.09 -1.62
C PRO A 127 -9.54 -16.80 -3.12
N ASN A 128 -9.12 -17.76 -3.94
CA ASN A 128 -9.17 -17.68 -5.41
C ASN A 128 -8.41 -16.48 -5.99
N GLU A 129 -7.25 -16.14 -5.41
CA GLU A 129 -6.32 -15.17 -5.97
C GLU A 129 -5.94 -15.57 -7.41
N PHE A 130 -5.98 -14.62 -8.35
CA PHE A 130 -5.64 -14.89 -9.75
C PHE A 130 -4.98 -13.70 -10.45
N LEU A 131 -4.35 -14.01 -11.58
CA LEU A 131 -3.73 -13.05 -12.49
C LEU A 131 -4.50 -12.98 -13.81
N ASP A 132 -5.00 -11.80 -14.19
CA ASP A 132 -5.56 -11.59 -15.53
C ASP A 132 -4.43 -11.56 -16.58
N ILE A 133 -4.31 -12.66 -17.34
CA ILE A 133 -3.22 -12.85 -18.30
C ILE A 133 -3.19 -11.78 -19.41
N PRO A 134 -4.32 -11.39 -20.03
CA PRO A 134 -4.33 -10.29 -21.00
C PRO A 134 -3.78 -8.98 -20.43
N THR A 135 -4.19 -8.60 -19.22
CA THR A 135 -3.71 -7.37 -18.55
C THR A 135 -2.22 -7.48 -18.21
N ALA A 136 -1.77 -8.61 -17.68
CA ALA A 136 -0.36 -8.84 -17.38
C ALA A 136 0.53 -8.70 -18.62
N LYS A 137 0.11 -9.26 -19.76
CA LYS A 137 0.84 -9.14 -21.03
C LYS A 137 0.91 -7.68 -21.49
N ARG A 138 -0.23 -6.96 -21.50
CA ARG A 138 -0.28 -5.55 -21.90
C ARG A 138 0.58 -4.67 -20.99
N LEU A 139 0.49 -4.87 -19.67
CA LEU A 139 1.30 -4.13 -18.70
C LEU A 139 2.80 -4.40 -18.90
N THR A 140 3.17 -5.66 -19.16
CA THR A 140 4.56 -6.03 -19.47
C THR A 140 5.08 -5.28 -20.70
N CYS A 141 4.26 -5.16 -21.75
CA CYS A 141 4.59 -4.35 -22.92
C CYS A 141 4.72 -2.86 -22.59
N CYS A 142 3.85 -2.31 -21.74
CA CYS A 142 3.97 -0.92 -21.26
C CYS A 142 5.31 -0.69 -20.56
N ILE A 143 5.70 -1.57 -19.63
CA ILE A 143 6.97 -1.47 -18.91
C ILE A 143 8.16 -1.55 -19.87
N ALA A 144 8.15 -2.51 -20.80
CA ALA A 144 9.20 -2.64 -21.82
C ALA A 144 9.34 -1.35 -22.65
N ARG A 145 8.22 -0.73 -23.02
CA ARG A 145 8.22 0.55 -23.75
C ARG A 145 8.79 1.68 -22.91
N VAL A 146 8.36 1.83 -21.66
CA VAL A 146 8.87 2.88 -20.74
C VAL A 146 10.39 2.75 -20.55
N ILE A 147 10.92 1.52 -20.45
CA ILE A 147 12.37 1.29 -20.38
C ILE A 147 13.09 1.79 -21.64
N VAL A 148 12.53 1.54 -22.82
CA VAL A 148 13.08 2.04 -24.09
C VAL A 148 13.04 3.57 -24.15
N ASP A 149 11.94 4.18 -23.74
CA ASP A 149 11.78 5.64 -23.75
C ASP A 149 12.70 6.31 -22.73
N HIS A 150 12.90 5.72 -21.56
CA HIS A 150 13.91 6.14 -20.59
C HIS A 150 15.33 6.11 -21.18
N TYR A 151 15.70 5.04 -21.88
CA TYR A 151 17.00 4.94 -22.54
C TYR A 151 17.19 6.02 -23.62
N ARG A 152 16.14 6.32 -24.41
CA ARG A 152 16.18 7.37 -25.44
C ARG A 152 16.32 8.76 -24.83
N HIS A 153 15.51 9.06 -23.81
CA HIS A 153 15.58 10.32 -23.07
C HIS A 153 16.99 10.58 -22.54
N GLY A 154 17.63 9.58 -21.92
CA GLY A 154 19.00 9.71 -21.42
C GLY A 154 20.07 9.93 -22.50
N ARG A 155 19.80 9.63 -23.77
CA ARG A 155 20.71 9.89 -24.90
C ARG A 155 20.49 11.24 -25.57
N GLU A 156 19.27 11.77 -25.50
CA GLU A 156 18.88 13.02 -26.14
C GLU A 156 19.17 14.26 -25.26
N GLY A 157 19.64 14.04 -24.02
CA GLY A 157 20.11 15.07 -23.10
C GLY A 157 19.23 15.15 -21.85
N GLY A 158 19.70 14.53 -20.77
CA GLY A 158 19.19 14.78 -19.41
C GLY A 158 19.81 16.04 -18.81
#